data_AF-A0A6A5AN57-F1
#
_entry.id   AF-A0A6A5AN57-F1
#
_cell.length_a   1.000
_cell.length_b   1.000
_cell.length_c   1.000
_cell.angle_alpha   90.00
_cell.angle_beta   90.00
_cell.angle_gamma   90.00
#
_symmetry.space_group_name_H-M   'P 1'
#
loop_
_entity.id
_entity.type
_entity.pdbx_description
1 polymer ?
#
loop_
_entity_poly.entity_id
_entity_poly.type
_entity_poly.pdbx_seq_one_letter_code
_entity_poly.pdbx_strand_id
1 'polypeptide(L)'
;MTKATVLTGHFERAISIFRSSFSFVTVANQANLNLGHILFGQYGPHATSYVPIYTKVHRVPTLYSRGSLHRYDSTSSFWAFAVVGNWASRFYMYTRPMVESVQVQLETALLGAKAKAVAAHVELLSNDDAQLRQFLTDSSDAFAATTHAAFVELFGRLVTTFHDGYHMQNLTGANTIAAASLFYPEWWLHSVGYFKQQTQPSKTPDHGPTTTSSSRDAVWWWCVGLMVLGASAGVAVGFGVGLRRRDGYHQLN
;
A
#
# COMPACT_ATOMS: atom_id res chain seq x y z
N MET A 1 28.92 22.16 -3.77
CA MET A 1 27.76 22.59 -4.59
C MET A 1 27.17 23.84 -3.96
N THR A 2 26.93 24.91 -4.71
CA THR A 2 26.40 26.19 -4.17
C THR A 2 24.87 26.19 -4.18
N LYS A 3 24.22 27.03 -3.35
CA LYS A 3 22.76 27.22 -3.37
C LYS A 3 22.25 27.63 -4.75
N ALA A 4 23.01 28.47 -5.47
CA ALA A 4 22.67 28.90 -6.83
C ALA A 4 22.59 27.71 -7.81
N THR A 5 23.51 26.75 -7.70
CA THR A 5 23.48 25.52 -8.52
C THR A 5 22.32 24.58 -8.15
N VAL A 6 21.93 24.52 -6.88
CA VAL A 6 20.78 23.69 -6.46
C VAL A 6 19.47 24.27 -7.01
N LEU A 7 19.34 25.60 -7.05
CA LEU A 7 18.13 26.28 -7.51
C LEU A 7 17.88 26.18 -9.02
N THR A 8 18.87 25.75 -9.81
CA THR A 8 18.66 25.42 -11.24
C THR A 8 18.13 24.01 -11.45
N GLY A 9 18.12 23.16 -10.41
CA GLY A 9 17.58 21.81 -10.49
C GLY A 9 16.08 21.78 -10.32
N HIS A 10 15.41 20.89 -11.05
CA HIS A 10 14.01 20.54 -10.80
C HIS A 10 13.83 19.03 -10.99
N PHE A 11 12.86 18.46 -10.28
CA PHE A 11 12.36 17.12 -10.60
C PHE A 11 11.20 17.25 -11.59
N GLU A 12 11.14 16.38 -12.59
CA GLU A 12 10.01 16.33 -13.52
C GLU A 12 8.72 15.97 -12.78
N ARG A 13 7.62 16.61 -13.18
CA ARG A 13 6.29 16.23 -12.68
C ARG A 13 5.82 14.98 -13.42
N ALA A 14 5.68 13.87 -12.69
CA ALA A 14 5.06 12.66 -13.23
C ALA A 14 3.63 12.91 -13.75
N ILE A 15 3.25 12.26 -14.86
CA ILE A 15 1.89 12.31 -15.41
C ILE A 15 0.92 11.59 -14.47
N SER A 16 1.29 10.38 -14.04
CA SER A 16 0.57 9.63 -13.01
C SER A 16 1.01 10.09 -11.64
N ILE A 17 0.11 10.69 -10.87
CA ILE A 17 0.41 11.29 -9.57
C ILE A 17 -0.69 10.99 -8.55
N PHE A 18 -0.33 10.90 -7.27
CA PHE A 18 -1.26 10.66 -6.15
C PHE A 18 -2.37 11.72 -5.97
N ARG A 19 -2.25 12.86 -6.66
CA ARG A 19 -3.26 13.93 -6.67
C ARG A 19 -4.32 13.75 -7.76
N SER A 20 -4.12 12.81 -8.68
CA SER A 20 -5.12 12.49 -9.70
C SER A 20 -6.34 11.89 -9.03
N SER A 21 -7.51 12.54 -9.19
CA SER A 21 -8.77 12.02 -8.67
C SER A 21 -9.32 10.88 -9.51
N PHE A 22 -9.13 10.96 -10.83
CA PHE A 22 -9.49 9.93 -11.80
C PHE A 22 -8.76 10.18 -13.13
N SER A 23 -8.80 9.17 -13.99
CA SER A 23 -8.42 9.24 -15.41
C SER A 23 -9.32 8.33 -16.22
N PHE A 24 -9.49 8.63 -17.51
CA PHE A 24 -10.32 7.81 -18.36
C PHE A 24 -9.85 7.80 -19.82
N VAL A 25 -10.26 6.77 -20.55
CA VAL A 25 -10.08 6.63 -21.99
C VAL A 25 -11.44 6.39 -22.62
N THR A 26 -11.80 7.18 -23.63
CA THR A 26 -13.04 6.98 -24.39
C THR A 26 -12.81 5.96 -25.50
N VAL A 27 -13.66 4.94 -25.56
CA VAL A 27 -13.58 3.87 -26.55
C VAL A 27 -14.85 3.91 -27.41
N ALA A 28 -14.75 4.54 -28.57
CA ALA A 28 -15.80 4.53 -29.57
C ALA A 28 -15.83 3.19 -30.31
N ASN A 29 -17.02 2.72 -30.65
CA ASN A 29 -17.20 1.49 -31.44
C ASN A 29 -18.10 1.78 -32.63
N GLN A 30 -17.51 1.89 -33.81
CA GLN A 30 -18.23 2.19 -35.04
C GLN A 30 -19.07 1.02 -35.55
N ALA A 31 -18.64 -0.22 -35.28
CA ALA A 31 -19.34 -1.42 -35.73
C ALA A 31 -20.64 -1.66 -34.95
N ASN A 32 -20.65 -1.34 -33.65
CA ASN A 32 -21.84 -1.39 -32.83
C ASN A 32 -21.84 -0.23 -31.81
N LEU A 33 -22.72 0.74 -32.02
CA LEU A 33 -22.84 1.93 -31.17
C LEU A 33 -23.24 1.62 -29.73
N ASN A 34 -23.86 0.45 -29.47
CA ASN A 34 -24.22 0.00 -28.13
C ASN A 34 -23.00 -0.39 -27.29
N LEU A 35 -21.84 -0.64 -27.93
CA LEU A 35 -20.60 -1.04 -27.27
C LEU A 35 -19.65 0.14 -26.98
N GLY A 36 -20.05 1.37 -27.29
CA GLY A 36 -19.31 2.55 -26.86
C GLY A 36 -19.19 2.61 -25.33
N HIS A 37 -17.99 2.87 -24.82
CA HIS A 37 -17.74 2.91 -23.37
C HIS A 37 -16.58 3.84 -23.02
N ILE A 38 -16.48 4.18 -21.74
CA ILE A 38 -15.26 4.74 -21.17
C ILE A 38 -14.56 3.66 -20.35
N LEU A 39 -13.25 3.60 -20.45
CA LEU A 39 -12.40 2.94 -19.46
C LEU A 39 -12.16 3.98 -18.37
N PHE A 40 -12.68 3.75 -17.17
CA PHE A 40 -12.63 4.71 -16.07
C PHE A 40 -11.83 4.15 -14.89
N GLY A 41 -10.84 4.92 -14.43
CA GLY A 41 -10.02 4.62 -13.25
C GLY A 41 -10.12 5.76 -12.24
N GLN A 42 -10.48 5.45 -10.99
CA GLN A 42 -10.43 6.41 -9.89
C GLN A 42 -9.03 6.39 -9.28
N TYR A 43 -8.58 7.49 -8.65
CA TYR A 43 -7.21 7.68 -8.17
C TYR A 43 -6.16 7.73 -9.30
N GLY A 44 -4.87 7.71 -8.96
CA GLY A 44 -3.76 7.82 -9.90
C GLY A 44 -3.55 6.55 -10.76
N PRO A 45 -3.28 6.68 -12.08
CA PRO A 45 -3.07 5.55 -13.00
C PRO A 45 -2.02 4.51 -12.57
N HIS A 46 -1.08 4.88 -11.70
CA HIS A 46 -0.03 4.00 -11.19
C HIS A 46 -0.54 2.98 -10.16
N ALA A 47 -1.78 3.13 -9.69
CA ALA A 47 -2.34 2.32 -8.62
C ALA A 47 -3.86 2.11 -8.73
N THR A 48 -4.42 2.23 -9.94
CA THR A 48 -5.81 1.86 -10.25
C THR A 48 -5.84 0.96 -11.47
N SER A 49 -6.88 0.16 -11.62
CA SER A 49 -7.18 -0.50 -12.89
C SER A 49 -8.45 0.08 -13.50
N TYR A 50 -8.52 0.08 -14.83
CA TYR A 50 -9.61 0.70 -15.57
C TYR A 50 -10.81 -0.25 -15.72
N VAL A 51 -12.01 0.26 -15.48
CA VAL A 51 -13.27 -0.48 -15.61
C VAL A 51 -14.09 0.11 -16.76
N PRO A 52 -14.69 -0.74 -17.63
CA PRO A 52 -15.56 -0.27 -18.70
C PRO A 52 -16.90 0.22 -18.12
N ILE A 53 -17.25 1.45 -18.42
CA ILE A 53 -18.58 2.01 -18.18
C ILE A 53 -19.20 2.29 -19.54
N TYR A 54 -20.15 1.45 -19.95
CA TYR A 54 -20.82 1.58 -21.24
C TYR A 54 -21.69 2.84 -21.28
N THR A 55 -21.82 3.47 -22.44
CA THR A 55 -22.56 4.73 -22.59
C THR A 55 -24.08 4.54 -22.47
N LYS A 56 -24.58 3.32 -22.70
CA LYS A 56 -26.00 2.96 -22.62
C LYS A 56 -26.45 2.48 -21.23
N VAL A 57 -25.62 2.53 -20.20
CA VAL A 57 -26.06 2.19 -18.85
C VAL A 57 -27.13 3.16 -18.36
N HIS A 58 -28.05 2.70 -17.50
CA HIS A 58 -29.03 3.59 -16.85
C HIS A 58 -28.54 4.10 -15.49
N ARG A 59 -27.40 3.58 -15.02
CA ARG A 59 -26.75 3.88 -13.75
C ARG A 59 -25.24 3.64 -13.89
N VAL A 60 -24.42 4.49 -13.28
CA VAL A 60 -22.99 4.20 -13.11
C VAL A 60 -22.75 3.25 -11.94
N PRO A 61 -21.69 2.42 -11.96
CA PRO A 61 -21.48 1.46 -10.88
C PRO A 61 -21.37 2.11 -9.49
N THR A 62 -22.06 1.56 -8.50
CA THR A 62 -22.18 2.18 -7.17
C THR A 62 -20.80 2.42 -6.52
N LEU A 63 -19.87 1.47 -6.70
CA LEU A 63 -18.49 1.55 -6.19
C LEU A 63 -17.67 2.70 -6.81
N TYR A 64 -18.03 3.12 -8.03
CA TYR A 64 -17.37 4.17 -8.81
C TYR A 64 -18.18 5.48 -8.86
N SER A 65 -19.40 5.48 -8.32
CA SER A 65 -20.26 6.67 -8.26
C SER A 65 -19.87 7.66 -7.16
N ARG A 66 -18.97 7.25 -6.25
CA ARG A 66 -18.57 7.99 -5.03
C ARG A 66 -17.05 7.99 -4.85
N GLY A 67 -16.56 8.91 -4.03
CA GLY A 67 -15.13 9.05 -3.72
C GLY A 67 -14.82 10.26 -2.81
N SER A 68 -15.67 10.52 -1.82
CA SER A 68 -15.53 11.70 -0.96
C SER A 68 -14.18 11.72 -0.24
N LEU A 69 -13.47 12.85 -0.31
CA LEU A 69 -12.21 13.06 0.40
C LEU A 69 -12.41 13.41 1.88
N HIS A 70 -13.64 13.70 2.30
CA HIS A 70 -13.95 14.11 3.67
C HIS A 70 -14.00 12.92 4.65
N ARG A 71 -14.23 11.71 4.15
CA ARG A 71 -14.35 10.51 4.97
C ARG A 71 -13.89 9.29 4.18
N TYR A 72 -13.12 8.44 4.84
CA TYR A 72 -12.81 7.10 4.33
C TYR A 72 -14.08 6.26 4.19
N ASP A 73 -14.24 5.63 3.03
CA ASP A 73 -15.33 4.72 2.71
C ASP A 73 -14.78 3.49 2.02
N SER A 74 -14.77 2.35 2.73
CA SER A 74 -14.29 1.07 2.19
C SER A 74 -15.18 0.54 1.06
N THR A 75 -16.39 1.07 0.88
CA THR A 75 -17.30 0.72 -0.22
C THR A 75 -17.13 1.62 -1.44
N SER A 76 -16.09 2.46 -1.47
CA SER A 76 -15.71 3.28 -2.63
C SER A 76 -14.41 2.76 -3.23
N SER A 77 -14.42 2.54 -4.55
CA SER A 77 -13.22 2.11 -5.27
C SER A 77 -12.08 3.12 -5.20
N PHE A 78 -12.39 4.42 -5.17
CA PHE A 78 -11.41 5.49 -4.98
C PHE A 78 -10.53 5.20 -3.76
N TRP A 79 -11.14 4.85 -2.62
CA TRP A 79 -10.39 4.59 -1.40
C TRP A 79 -9.63 3.26 -1.44
N ALA A 80 -10.15 2.23 -2.10
CA ALA A 80 -9.43 0.98 -2.35
C ALA A 80 -8.14 1.23 -3.15
N PHE A 81 -8.21 2.04 -4.22
CA PHE A 81 -7.03 2.41 -5.01
C PHE A 81 -6.09 3.34 -4.25
N ALA A 82 -6.64 4.32 -3.53
CA ALA A 82 -5.84 5.29 -2.78
C ALA A 82 -4.98 4.61 -1.72
N VAL A 83 -5.53 3.67 -0.95
CA VAL A 83 -4.74 2.96 0.08
C VAL A 83 -3.65 2.09 -0.55
N VAL A 84 -3.95 1.40 -1.66
CA VAL A 84 -2.95 0.62 -2.41
C VAL A 84 -1.83 1.54 -2.91
N GLY A 85 -2.16 2.64 -3.57
CA GLY A 85 -1.16 3.56 -4.11
C GLY A 85 -0.29 4.22 -3.05
N ASN A 86 -0.90 4.64 -1.93
CA ASN A 86 -0.15 5.20 -0.81
C ASN A 86 0.76 4.15 -0.16
N TRP A 87 0.31 2.90 -0.03
CA TRP A 87 1.12 1.84 0.55
C TRP A 87 2.26 1.44 -0.39
N ALA A 88 1.93 1.19 -1.66
CA ALA A 88 2.91 0.83 -2.68
C ALA A 88 4.00 1.89 -2.82
N SER A 89 3.66 3.18 -2.76
CA SER A 89 4.64 4.28 -2.84
C SER A 89 5.73 4.25 -1.77
N ARG A 90 5.46 3.68 -0.58
CA ARG A 90 6.45 3.57 0.51
C ARG A 90 7.54 2.54 0.20
N PHE A 91 7.16 1.47 -0.49
CA PHE A 91 8.02 0.33 -0.80
C PHE A 91 8.12 0.12 -2.32
N TYR A 92 8.19 1.22 -3.07
CA TYR A 92 7.87 1.26 -4.49
C TYR A 92 8.66 0.28 -5.37
N MET A 93 9.93 0.05 -5.06
CA MET A 93 10.76 -0.92 -5.79
C MET A 93 10.19 -2.35 -5.69
N TYR A 94 9.62 -2.71 -4.55
CA TYR A 94 9.14 -4.05 -4.25
C TYR A 94 7.66 -4.26 -4.55
N THR A 95 6.84 -3.23 -4.37
CA THR A 95 5.38 -3.33 -4.45
C THR A 95 4.81 -3.03 -5.83
N ARG A 96 5.51 -2.21 -6.64
CA ARG A 96 5.13 -1.92 -8.03
C ARG A 96 4.75 -3.20 -8.79
N PRO A 97 5.59 -4.26 -8.83
CA PRO A 97 5.30 -5.44 -9.63
C PRO A 97 4.03 -6.15 -9.19
N MET A 98 3.68 -6.08 -7.90
CA MET A 98 2.43 -6.65 -7.39
C MET A 98 1.21 -5.87 -7.88
N VAL A 99 1.28 -4.53 -7.86
CA VAL A 99 0.22 -3.66 -8.38
C VAL A 99 0.05 -3.88 -9.88
N GLU A 100 1.15 -3.89 -10.63
CA GLU A 100 1.17 -4.11 -12.07
C GLU A 100 0.61 -5.49 -12.44
N SER A 101 0.98 -6.54 -11.69
CA SER A 101 0.45 -7.89 -11.91
C SER A 101 -1.07 -7.95 -11.79
N VAL A 102 -1.66 -7.27 -10.80
CA VAL A 102 -3.13 -7.20 -10.63
C VAL A 102 -3.77 -6.36 -11.74
N GLN A 103 -3.18 -5.22 -12.12
CA GLN A 103 -3.64 -4.42 -13.25
C GLN A 103 -3.68 -5.23 -14.55
N VAL A 104 -2.57 -5.90 -14.88
CA VAL A 104 -2.46 -6.75 -16.08
C VAL A 104 -3.49 -7.88 -16.06
N GLN A 105 -3.66 -8.56 -14.93
CA GLN A 105 -4.64 -9.63 -14.80
C GLN A 105 -6.07 -9.14 -15.08
N LEU A 106 -6.47 -8.02 -14.46
CA LEU A 106 -7.81 -7.46 -14.60
C LEU A 106 -8.05 -6.93 -16.02
N GLU A 107 -7.10 -6.18 -16.57
CA GLU A 107 -7.24 -5.51 -17.87
C GLU A 107 -7.15 -6.51 -19.03
N THR A 108 -6.32 -7.55 -18.91
CA THR A 108 -6.28 -8.63 -19.91
C THR A 108 -7.60 -9.40 -19.93
N ALA A 109 -8.15 -9.74 -18.77
CA ALA A 109 -9.43 -10.44 -18.69
C ALA A 109 -10.58 -9.58 -19.26
N LEU A 110 -10.53 -8.27 -18.99
CA LEU A 110 -11.47 -7.28 -19.53
C LEU A 110 -11.40 -7.21 -21.06
N LEU A 111 -10.23 -6.92 -21.62
CA LEU A 111 -10.04 -6.71 -23.07
C LEU A 111 -10.15 -8.02 -23.87
N GLY A 112 -9.99 -9.16 -23.21
CA GLY A 112 -10.07 -10.49 -23.81
C GLY A 112 -11.48 -11.08 -23.77
N ALA A 113 -11.64 -12.14 -22.98
CA ALA A 113 -12.84 -12.99 -22.99
C ALA A 113 -14.10 -12.22 -22.55
N LYS A 114 -14.00 -11.32 -21.56
CA LYS A 114 -15.18 -10.61 -21.03
C LYS A 114 -15.73 -9.61 -22.05
N ALA A 115 -14.88 -8.86 -22.76
CA ALA A 115 -15.32 -7.97 -23.84
C ALA A 115 -16.03 -8.75 -24.97
N LYS A 116 -15.52 -9.91 -25.37
CA LYS A 116 -16.15 -10.76 -26.39
C LYS A 116 -17.52 -11.29 -25.95
N ALA A 117 -17.65 -11.71 -24.69
CA ALA A 117 -18.91 -12.18 -24.14
C ALA A 117 -19.97 -11.07 -24.09
N VAL A 118 -19.59 -9.86 -23.67
CA VAL A 118 -20.49 -8.70 -23.69
C VAL A 118 -20.93 -8.37 -25.11
N ALA A 119 -20.00 -8.33 -26.07
CA ALA A 119 -20.33 -8.04 -27.47
C ALA A 119 -21.34 -9.04 -28.05
N ALA A 120 -21.12 -10.35 -27.83
CA ALA A 120 -22.04 -11.38 -28.31
C ALA A 120 -23.46 -11.24 -27.73
N HIS A 121 -23.57 -10.90 -26.43
CA HIS A 121 -24.87 -10.76 -25.79
C HIS A 121 -25.59 -9.46 -26.18
N VAL A 122 -24.85 -8.38 -26.44
CA VAL A 122 -25.40 -7.12 -26.95
C VAL A 122 -26.06 -7.30 -28.32
N GLU A 123 -25.50 -8.14 -29.20
CA GLU A 123 -26.12 -8.45 -30.50
C GLU A 123 -27.47 -9.15 -30.33
N LEU A 124 -27.58 -10.08 -29.37
CA LEU A 124 -28.82 -10.81 -29.08
C LEU A 124 -29.93 -9.89 -28.53
N LEU A 125 -29.56 -8.85 -27.78
CA LEU A 125 -30.50 -7.90 -27.16
C LEU A 125 -30.77 -6.67 -28.03
N SER A 126 -30.27 -6.62 -29.27
CA SER A 126 -30.32 -5.43 -30.14
C SER A 126 -31.73 -4.86 -30.38
N ASN A 127 -32.78 -5.70 -30.27
CA ASN A 127 -34.17 -5.31 -30.45
C ASN A 127 -34.92 -4.98 -29.14
N ASP A 128 -34.29 -5.12 -27.97
CA ASP A 128 -34.87 -4.81 -26.66
C ASP A 128 -33.95 -3.85 -25.90
N ASP A 129 -34.16 -2.54 -26.09
CA ASP A 129 -33.32 -1.51 -25.48
C ASP A 129 -33.37 -1.56 -23.93
N ALA A 130 -34.49 -1.97 -23.33
CA ALA A 130 -34.60 -2.05 -21.87
C ALA A 130 -33.70 -3.17 -21.32
N GLN A 131 -33.77 -4.37 -21.89
CA GLN A 131 -32.90 -5.49 -21.49
C GLN A 131 -31.43 -5.20 -21.81
N LEU A 132 -31.15 -4.58 -22.96
CA LEU A 132 -29.79 -4.18 -23.35
C LEU A 132 -29.16 -3.23 -22.31
N ARG A 133 -29.89 -2.17 -21.91
CA ARG A 133 -29.39 -1.21 -20.91
C ARG A 133 -29.17 -1.88 -19.56
N GLN A 134 -30.06 -2.79 -19.15
CA GLN A 134 -29.92 -3.54 -17.91
C GLN A 134 -28.65 -4.40 -17.96
N PHE A 135 -28.48 -5.20 -19.01
CA PHE A 135 -27.31 -6.05 -19.20
C PHE A 135 -25.98 -5.28 -19.20
N LEU A 136 -25.91 -4.15 -19.90
CA LEU A 136 -24.71 -3.31 -19.91
C LEU A 136 -24.41 -2.71 -18.53
N THR A 137 -25.46 -2.34 -17.78
CA THR A 137 -25.32 -1.82 -16.43
C THR A 137 -24.77 -2.90 -15.50
N ASP A 138 -25.35 -4.11 -15.54
CA ASP A 138 -24.91 -5.25 -14.74
C ASP A 138 -23.49 -5.69 -15.10
N SER A 139 -23.14 -5.61 -16.38
CA SER A 139 -21.76 -5.88 -16.85
C SER A 139 -20.78 -4.89 -16.23
N SER A 140 -21.04 -3.58 -16.33
CA SER A 140 -20.21 -2.54 -15.71
C SER A 140 -20.13 -2.67 -14.18
N ASP A 141 -21.24 -3.02 -13.51
CA ASP A 141 -21.27 -3.31 -12.07
C ASP A 141 -20.40 -4.53 -11.71
N ALA A 142 -20.46 -5.61 -12.50
CA ALA A 142 -19.66 -6.81 -12.28
C ALA A 142 -18.15 -6.56 -12.47
N PHE A 143 -17.77 -5.77 -13.48
CA PHE A 143 -16.37 -5.35 -13.65
C PHE A 143 -15.92 -4.48 -12.47
N ALA A 144 -16.73 -3.51 -12.06
CA ALA A 144 -16.45 -2.65 -10.92
C ALA A 144 -16.25 -3.45 -9.63
N ALA A 145 -17.13 -4.41 -9.33
CA ALA A 145 -17.04 -5.26 -8.16
C ALA A 145 -15.79 -6.15 -8.17
N THR A 146 -15.48 -6.76 -9.31
CA THR A 146 -14.27 -7.58 -9.47
C THR A 146 -13.01 -6.76 -9.21
N THR A 147 -12.89 -5.59 -9.85
CA THR A 147 -11.73 -4.71 -9.70
C THR A 147 -11.60 -4.18 -8.28
N HIS A 148 -12.71 -3.76 -7.66
CA HIS A 148 -12.70 -3.30 -6.27
C HIS A 148 -12.20 -4.40 -5.32
N ALA A 149 -12.78 -5.60 -5.40
CA ALA A 149 -12.38 -6.72 -4.55
C ALA A 149 -10.89 -7.08 -4.72
N ALA A 150 -10.40 -7.11 -5.97
CA ALA A 150 -8.99 -7.38 -6.25
C ALA A 150 -8.05 -6.35 -5.63
N PHE A 151 -8.43 -5.06 -5.61
CA PHE A 151 -7.61 -4.02 -4.98
C PHE A 151 -7.70 -4.01 -3.45
N VAL A 152 -8.85 -4.37 -2.89
CA VAL A 152 -9.00 -4.60 -1.44
C VAL A 152 -8.10 -5.77 -1.00
N GLU A 153 -8.13 -6.88 -1.72
CA GLU A 153 -7.27 -8.04 -1.47
C GLU A 153 -5.79 -7.68 -1.65
N LEU A 154 -5.45 -6.97 -2.72
CA LEU A 154 -4.09 -6.48 -2.96
C LEU A 154 -3.60 -5.62 -1.79
N PHE A 155 -4.43 -4.72 -1.26
CA PHE A 155 -4.06 -3.94 -0.08
C PHE A 155 -3.74 -4.85 1.11
N GLY A 156 -4.57 -5.85 1.38
CA GLY A 156 -4.33 -6.86 2.43
C GLY A 156 -2.98 -7.58 2.25
N ARG A 157 -2.67 -7.98 1.01
CA ARG A 157 -1.38 -8.61 0.67
C ARG A 157 -0.20 -7.65 0.86
N LEU A 158 -0.35 -6.40 0.43
CA LEU A 158 0.70 -5.38 0.53
C LEU A 158 1.03 -5.06 1.98
N VAL A 159 0.02 -4.85 2.85
CA VAL A 159 0.26 -4.51 4.26
C VAL A 159 0.85 -5.70 5.03
N THR A 160 0.42 -6.93 4.75
CA THR A 160 0.97 -8.11 5.41
C THR A 160 2.39 -8.44 4.94
N THR A 161 2.70 -8.21 3.67
CA THR A 161 4.03 -8.47 3.09
C THR A 161 5.04 -7.35 3.35
N PHE A 162 4.59 -6.10 3.39
CA PHE A 162 5.47 -4.94 3.54
C PHE A 162 4.93 -3.97 4.60
N HIS A 163 5.47 -4.03 5.80
CA HIS A 163 5.12 -3.13 6.90
C HIS A 163 6.30 -2.90 7.84
N ASP A 164 6.25 -1.79 8.59
CA ASP A 164 7.23 -1.45 9.64
C ASP A 164 8.69 -1.41 9.18
N GLY A 165 8.92 -1.16 7.88
CA GLY A 165 10.26 -1.16 7.30
C GLY A 165 10.80 -2.57 7.01
N TYR A 166 9.95 -3.60 6.97
CA TYR A 166 10.32 -4.97 6.68
C TYR A 166 9.59 -5.51 5.44
N HIS A 167 10.25 -6.45 4.78
CA HIS A 167 9.65 -7.41 3.87
C HIS A 167 9.44 -8.71 4.66
N MET A 168 8.18 -9.04 4.90
CA MET A 168 7.78 -10.28 5.56
C MET A 168 7.74 -11.41 4.55
N GLN A 169 8.40 -12.50 4.90
CA GLN A 169 8.57 -13.69 4.09
C GLN A 169 7.99 -14.90 4.81
N ASN A 170 7.73 -15.97 4.05
CA ASN A 170 7.15 -17.22 4.55
C ASN A 170 5.77 -17.02 5.21
N LEU A 171 4.96 -16.12 4.64
CA LEU A 171 3.61 -15.81 5.14
C LEU A 171 2.63 -16.99 5.02
N THR A 172 2.92 -17.97 4.16
CA THR A 172 2.08 -19.15 3.94
C THR A 172 2.82 -20.43 4.34
N GLY A 173 2.22 -21.24 5.21
CA GLY A 173 2.66 -22.62 5.48
C GLY A 173 3.92 -22.80 6.32
N ALA A 174 4.57 -21.75 6.78
CA ALA A 174 5.73 -21.85 7.68
C ALA A 174 5.34 -21.65 9.15
N ASN A 175 6.02 -22.37 10.05
CA ASN A 175 5.85 -22.22 11.50
C ASN A 175 6.37 -20.88 12.04
N THR A 176 7.13 -20.14 11.23
CA THR A 176 7.71 -18.84 11.60
C THR A 176 7.72 -17.89 10.41
N ILE A 177 7.26 -16.66 10.64
CA ILE A 177 7.39 -15.55 9.69
C ILE A 177 8.83 -15.02 9.75
N ALA A 178 9.47 -14.84 8.60
CA ALA A 178 10.80 -14.22 8.51
C ALA A 178 10.67 -12.75 8.15
N ALA A 179 11.36 -11.87 8.86
CA ALA A 179 11.33 -10.42 8.62
C ALA A 179 12.68 -9.95 8.07
N ALA A 180 12.71 -9.49 6.82
CA ALA A 180 13.89 -8.89 6.20
C ALA A 180 13.80 -7.37 6.26
N SER A 181 14.73 -6.71 6.94
CA SER A 181 14.74 -5.23 7.04
C SER A 181 14.95 -4.61 5.66
N LEU A 182 14.06 -3.70 5.29
CA LEU A 182 14.21 -2.82 4.15
C LEU A 182 14.95 -1.57 4.63
N PHE A 183 16.21 -1.45 4.23
CA PHE A 183 17.07 -0.34 4.62
C PHE A 183 17.57 0.42 3.40
N TYR A 184 18.12 1.61 3.62
CA TYR A 184 18.70 2.38 2.53
C TYR A 184 19.86 1.63 1.88
N PRO A 185 19.99 1.69 0.54
CA PRO A 185 21.09 1.04 -0.14
C PRO A 185 22.43 1.69 0.24
N GLU A 186 23.48 0.88 0.28
CA GLU A 186 24.83 1.29 0.71
C GLU A 186 25.34 2.54 -0.03
N TRP A 187 25.17 2.61 -1.35
CA TRP A 187 25.60 3.76 -2.15
C TRP A 187 24.97 5.08 -1.68
N TRP A 188 23.70 5.04 -1.25
CA TRP A 188 22.98 6.21 -0.78
C TRP A 188 23.49 6.63 0.60
N LEU A 189 23.73 5.65 1.48
CA LEU A 189 24.33 5.86 2.79
C LEU A 189 25.71 6.54 2.69
N HIS A 190 26.55 6.10 1.74
CA HIS A 190 27.80 6.79 1.42
C HIS A 190 27.57 8.22 0.94
N SER A 191 26.61 8.43 0.04
CA SER A 191 26.32 9.74 -0.56
C SER A 191 25.85 10.76 0.47
N VAL A 192 25.09 10.34 1.49
CA VAL A 192 24.63 11.21 2.58
C VAL A 192 25.62 11.30 3.74
N GLY A 193 26.78 10.64 3.64
CA GLY A 193 27.81 10.66 4.67
C GLY A 193 27.46 9.90 5.94
N TYR A 194 26.55 8.91 5.85
CA TYR A 194 26.08 8.12 6.99
C TYR A 194 27.23 7.44 7.78
N PHE A 195 28.28 7.02 7.09
CA PHE A 195 29.44 6.33 7.69
C PHE A 195 30.52 7.28 8.22
N LYS A 196 30.34 8.61 8.13
CA LYS A 196 31.29 9.56 8.70
C LYS A 196 31.14 9.51 10.22
N GLN A 197 32.21 9.15 10.92
CA GLN A 197 32.23 9.27 12.38
C GLN A 197 31.93 10.72 12.76
N GLN A 198 30.91 10.93 13.58
CA GLN A 198 30.82 12.17 14.32
C GLN A 198 32.07 12.21 15.21
N THR A 199 32.95 13.17 14.98
CA THR A 199 33.85 13.62 16.03
C THR A 199 32.96 14.12 17.16
N GLN A 200 32.65 13.23 18.10
CA GLN A 200 32.23 13.64 19.43
C GLN A 200 33.24 14.71 19.84
N PRO A 201 32.82 15.94 20.21
CA PRO A 201 33.75 16.88 20.81
C PRO A 201 34.42 16.12 21.94
N SER A 202 35.76 16.07 21.90
CA SER A 202 36.57 15.39 22.89
C SER A 202 35.98 15.71 24.25
N LYS A 203 35.52 14.70 24.99
CA LYS A 203 35.26 14.90 26.41
C LYS A 203 36.57 15.47 26.96
N THR A 204 36.61 16.76 27.22
CA THR A 204 37.62 17.33 28.10
C THR A 204 37.59 16.44 29.35
N PRO A 205 38.75 15.99 29.87
CA PRO A 205 38.75 15.22 31.09
C PRO A 205 38.15 16.14 32.16
N ASP A 206 36.87 15.92 32.48
CA ASP A 206 36.27 16.48 33.68
C ASP A 206 37.17 16.00 34.81
N HIS A 207 37.78 16.95 35.52
CA HIS A 207 38.39 16.69 36.80
C HIS A 207 37.26 16.18 37.72
N GLY A 208 37.11 14.85 37.76
CA GLY A 208 36.14 14.20 38.61
C GLY A 208 36.33 14.65 40.05
N PRO A 209 35.26 14.98 40.80
CA PRO A 209 35.40 15.33 42.19
C PRO A 209 35.91 14.10 42.95
N THR A 210 36.96 14.34 43.73
CA THR A 210 37.59 13.41 44.66
C THR A 210 36.55 12.62 45.45
N THR A 211 36.60 11.30 45.35
CA THR A 211 35.81 10.38 46.16
C THR A 211 36.25 10.48 47.63
N THR A 212 35.43 11.14 48.45
CA THR A 212 35.44 10.95 49.90
C THR A 212 34.46 9.83 50.22
N SER A 213 34.96 8.75 50.82
CA SER A 213 34.12 7.66 51.29
C SER A 213 33.22 8.18 52.41
N SER A 214 31.93 8.10 52.18
CA SER A 214 30.91 8.16 53.22
C SER A 214 29.82 7.16 52.85
N SER A 215 29.07 6.74 53.86
CA SER A 215 27.93 5.80 53.93
C SER A 215 26.90 5.72 52.77
N ARG A 216 27.10 6.44 51.66
CA ARG A 216 26.31 6.42 50.42
C ARG A 216 26.48 5.15 49.57
N ASP A 217 27.59 4.42 49.70
CA ASP A 217 27.86 3.24 48.87
C ASP A 217 26.83 2.12 49.09
N ALA A 218 26.38 1.91 50.33
CA ALA A 218 25.38 0.90 50.64
C ALA A 218 24.02 1.22 50.00
N VAL A 219 23.58 2.48 50.03
CA VAL A 219 22.32 2.91 49.41
C VAL A 219 22.40 2.79 47.89
N TRP A 220 23.56 3.09 47.30
CA TRP A 220 23.77 2.97 45.86
C TRP A 220 23.71 1.51 45.39
N TRP A 221 24.35 0.57 46.11
CA TRP A 221 24.27 -0.85 45.81
C TRP A 221 22.86 -1.42 45.97
N TRP A 222 22.07 -0.92 46.93
CA TRP A 222 20.65 -1.28 47.07
C TRP A 222 19.79 -0.78 45.90
N CYS A 223 20.00 0.46 45.46
CA CYS A 223 19.29 1.02 44.30
C CYS A 223 19.64 0.28 43.00
N VAL A 224 20.91 -0.09 42.81
CA VAL A 224 21.35 -0.91 41.66
C VAL A 224 20.74 -2.32 41.73
N GLY A 225 20.72 -2.94 42.91
CA GLY A 225 20.07 -4.25 43.12
C GLY A 225 18.58 -4.23 42.78
N LEU A 226 17.85 -3.19 43.21
CA LEU A 226 16.44 -3.02 42.88
C LEU A 226 16.19 -2.77 41.39
N MET A 227 17.06 -2.00 40.72
CA MET A 227 16.96 -1.79 39.27
C MET A 227 17.23 -3.07 38.48
N VAL A 228 18.21 -3.88 38.90
CA VAL A 228 18.51 -5.18 38.28
C VAL A 228 17.36 -6.16 38.50
N LEU A 229 16.79 -6.23 39.71
CA LEU A 229 15.62 -7.08 39.99
C LEU A 229 14.39 -6.65 39.20
N GLY A 230 14.13 -5.34 39.09
CA GLY A 230 13.05 -4.78 38.29
C GLY A 230 13.20 -5.09 36.81
N ALA A 231 14.41 -4.96 36.25
CA ALA A 231 14.71 -5.32 34.87
C ALA A 231 14.53 -6.84 34.63
N SER A 232 14.98 -7.67 35.59
CA SER A 232 14.86 -9.13 35.53
C SER A 232 13.40 -9.58 35.54
N ALA A 233 12.59 -9.00 36.44
CA ALA A 233 11.16 -9.26 36.53
C ALA A 233 10.43 -8.79 35.27
N GLY A 234 10.79 -7.62 34.73
CA GLY A 234 10.26 -7.10 33.48
C GLY A 234 10.54 -8.01 32.28
N VAL A 235 11.77 -8.54 32.18
CA VAL A 235 12.15 -9.52 31.14
C VAL A 235 11.39 -10.84 31.32
N ALA A 236 11.26 -11.35 32.55
CA ALA A 236 10.54 -12.59 32.82
C ALA A 236 9.04 -12.49 32.51
N VAL A 237 8.40 -11.38 32.90
CA VAL A 237 7.00 -11.08 32.54
C VAL A 237 6.86 -10.89 31.03
N GLY A 238 7.80 -10.18 30.39
CA GLY A 238 7.83 -10.01 28.94
C GLY A 238 7.94 -11.35 28.19
N PHE A 239 8.79 -12.25 28.66
CA PHE A 239 8.90 -13.61 28.11
C PHE A 239 7.64 -14.43 28.34
N GLY A 240 7.04 -14.37 29.54
CA GLY A 240 5.80 -15.07 29.85
C GLY A 240 4.60 -14.59 29.02
N VAL A 241 4.48 -13.28 28.79
CA VAL A 241 3.45 -12.68 27.92
C VAL A 241 3.74 -12.99 26.45
N GLY A 242 5.00 -12.93 26.02
CA GLY A 242 5.41 -13.27 24.65
C GLY A 242 5.16 -14.73 24.28
N LEU A 243 5.38 -15.66 25.22
CA LEU A 243 5.08 -17.09 25.04
C LEU A 243 3.57 -17.35 24.93
N ARG A 244 2.71 -16.63 25.67
CA ARG A 244 1.25 -16.70 25.52
C ARG A 244 0.71 -16.05 24.25
N ARG A 245 1.44 -15.11 23.65
CA ARG A 245 1.03 -14.43 22.40
C ARG A 245 1.30 -15.23 21.12
N ARG A 246 2.13 -16.28 21.18
CA ARG A 246 2.35 -17.20 20.05
C ARG A 246 1.07 -17.92 19.62
N ASP A 247 0.09 -18.04 20.51
CA ASP A 247 -1.21 -18.66 20.22
C ASP A 247 -2.18 -17.73 19.47
N GLY A 248 -1.86 -16.45 19.29
CA GLY A 248 -2.75 -15.45 18.66
C GLY A 248 -2.62 -15.31 17.14
N TYR A 249 -1.62 -15.95 16.52
CA TYR A 249 -1.45 -15.93 15.06
C TYR A 249 -2.14 -17.16 14.45
N HIS A 250 -3.43 -17.03 14.17
CA HIS A 250 -4.16 -18.04 13.41
C HIS A 250 -4.13 -17.69 11.91
N GLN A 251 -3.94 -18.71 11.07
CA GLN A 251 -4.19 -18.57 9.64
C GLN A 251 -5.68 -18.23 9.45
N LEU A 252 -5.96 -17.11 8.79
CA LEU A 252 -7.29 -16.83 8.27
C LEU A 252 -7.37 -17.55 6.92
N ASN A 253 -8.25 -18.55 6.84
CA ASN A 253 -8.58 -19.26 5.60
C ASN A 253 -9.18 -18.32 4.56
#